data_AF-A0A5P1F682-F1
#
_entry.id   AF-A0A5P1F682-F1
#
_cell.length_a   1.000
_cell.length_b   1.000
_cell.length_c   1.000
_cell.angle_alpha   90.00
_cell.angle_beta   90.00
_cell.angle_gamma   90.00
#
_symmetry.space_group_name_H-M   'P 1'
#
loop_
_entity.id
_entity.type
_entity.pdbx_description
1 polymer ?
#
loop_
_entity_poly.entity_id
_entity_poly.type
_entity_poly.pdbx_seq_one_letter_code
_entity_poly.pdbx_strand_id
1 'polypeptide(L)'
;MVTASMPFLRSISATHVVLECEEGVEGPISYERELVVRKEPFEGCVSMMEVVARALRVLERDERVGAEVEEALVRVLRVMVGFQREHLKPGMKARVKMKKKKERRIEEGDD
;
A
#
# COMPACT_ATOMS: atom_id res chain seq x y z
N MET A 1 -0.37 -9.51 -14.57
CA MET A 1 -0.45 -8.34 -15.47
C MET A 1 0.94 -7.85 -15.88
N VAL A 2 1.88 -7.67 -14.95
CA VAL A 2 3.25 -7.20 -15.23
C VAL A 2 4.06 -8.17 -16.10
N THR A 3 3.94 -9.48 -15.88
CA THR A 3 4.66 -10.53 -16.64
C THR A 3 4.38 -10.52 -18.14
N ALA A 4 3.13 -10.26 -18.56
CA ALA A 4 2.77 -10.19 -19.97
C ALA A 4 3.39 -8.95 -20.67
N SER A 5 3.58 -7.86 -19.93
CA SER A 5 4.13 -6.60 -20.43
C SER A 5 5.66 -6.55 -20.41
N MET A 6 6.32 -7.51 -19.73
CA MET A 6 7.78 -7.49 -19.54
C MET A 6 8.63 -7.40 -20.81
N PRO A 7 8.28 -8.07 -21.93
CA PRO A 7 9.04 -7.93 -23.17
C PRO A 7 9.07 -6.47 -23.67
N PHE A 8 7.93 -5.77 -23.57
CA PHE A 8 7.83 -4.35 -23.94
C PHE A 8 8.59 -3.45 -22.96
N LEU A 9 8.44 -3.67 -21.65
CA LEU A 9 9.13 -2.87 -20.63
C LEU A 9 10.66 -2.96 -20.73
N ARG A 10 11.19 -4.14 -21.10
CA ARG A 10 12.62 -4.30 -21.39
C ARG A 10 13.07 -3.52 -22.62
N SER A 11 12.22 -3.40 -23.64
CA SER A 11 12.56 -2.65 -24.87
C SER A 11 12.78 -1.15 -24.63
N ILE A 12 12.15 -0.60 -23.58
CA ILE A 12 12.30 0.82 -23.19
C ILE A 12 13.29 1.00 -22.03
N SER A 13 14.08 -0.01 -21.70
CA SER A 13 15.04 0.02 -20.58
C SER A 13 14.40 0.37 -19.23
N ALA A 14 13.15 -0.03 -19.00
CA ALA A 14 12.48 0.24 -17.75
C ALA A 14 13.14 -0.53 -16.59
N THR A 15 13.52 0.18 -15.53
CA THR A 15 14.01 -0.43 -14.31
C THR A 15 12.84 -0.99 -13.52
N HIS A 16 12.85 -2.30 -13.27
CA HIS A 16 11.81 -2.97 -12.52
C HIS A 16 12.07 -2.80 -11.02
N VAL A 17 11.20 -2.06 -10.34
CA VAL A 17 11.22 -1.90 -8.89
C VAL A 17 10.04 -2.69 -8.34
N VAL A 18 10.32 -3.85 -7.74
CA VAL A 18 9.31 -4.66 -7.05
C VAL A 18 9.29 -4.28 -5.60
N LEU A 19 8.11 -3.97 -5.11
CA LEU A 19 7.86 -3.91 -3.68
C LEU A 19 7.42 -5.29 -3.22
N GLU A 20 8.06 -5.82 -2.19
CA GLU A 20 7.66 -7.09 -1.58
C GLU A 20 6.22 -6.96 -1.10
N CYS A 21 5.32 -7.73 -1.71
CA CYS A 21 3.92 -7.79 -1.35
C CYS A 21 3.50 -9.26 -1.36
N GLU A 22 2.84 -9.69 -0.29
CA GLU A 22 2.36 -11.07 -0.13
C GLU A 22 1.06 -11.22 -0.92
N GLU A 23 1.17 -11.60 -2.19
CA GLU A 23 0.01 -11.86 -3.04
C GLU A 23 -0.87 -12.97 -2.43
N GLY A 24 -2.15 -12.66 -2.19
CA GLY A 24 -3.12 -13.63 -1.67
C GLY A 24 -3.37 -13.57 -0.16
N VAL A 25 -2.59 -12.79 0.59
CA VAL A 25 -2.91 -12.46 1.98
C VAL A 25 -3.68 -11.13 2.00
N GLU A 26 -4.96 -11.13 2.36
CA GLU A 26 -5.72 -9.87 2.45
C GLU A 26 -5.10 -9.01 3.56
N GLY A 27 -4.71 -7.77 3.21
CA GLY A 27 -4.10 -6.87 4.16
C GLY A 27 -5.03 -6.58 5.35
N PRO A 28 -4.47 -6.33 6.55
CA PRO A 28 -5.26 -6.08 7.75
C PRO A 28 -6.24 -4.94 7.51
N ILE A 29 -7.42 -5.04 8.12
CA ILE A 29 -8.41 -3.98 8.07
C ILE A 29 -7.78 -2.72 8.68
N SER A 30 -7.97 -1.57 8.03
CA SER A 30 -7.32 -0.27 8.31
C SER A 30 -7.53 0.32 9.71
N TYR A 31 -8.10 -0.46 10.64
CA TYR A 31 -8.42 -0.11 12.02
C TYR A 31 -7.77 -1.07 13.03
N GLU A 32 -7.17 -2.18 12.59
CA GLU A 32 -6.53 -3.17 13.47
C GLU A 32 -5.02 -2.96 13.67
N ARG A 33 -4.37 -2.12 12.85
CA ARG A 33 -2.98 -1.70 13.05
C ARG A 33 -2.86 -0.17 13.03
N GLU A 34 -1.78 0.32 13.64
CA GLU A 34 -1.36 1.72 13.82
C GLU A 34 -1.27 2.60 12.55
N LEU A 35 -1.77 2.15 11.38
CA LEU A 35 -1.66 2.85 10.11
C LEU A 35 -3.03 3.27 9.57
N VAL A 36 -3.24 4.59 9.55
CA VAL A 36 -4.42 5.30 9.04
C VAL A 36 -4.33 5.48 7.52
N VAL A 37 -3.99 4.42 6.79
CA VAL A 37 -3.93 4.49 5.33
C VAL A 37 -4.84 3.41 4.77
N ARG A 38 -5.62 3.79 3.75
CA ARG A 38 -6.73 3.03 3.17
C ARG A 38 -6.40 1.56 3.02
N LYS A 39 -7.43 0.72 3.24
CA LYS A 39 -7.42 -0.72 3.03
C LYS A 39 -6.69 -1.08 1.73
N GLU A 40 -5.50 -1.63 1.87
CA GLU A 40 -4.73 -2.09 0.75
C GLU A 40 -5.16 -3.50 0.38
N PRO A 41 -5.15 -3.87 -0.92
CA PRO A 41 -5.70 -5.14 -1.37
C PRO A 41 -4.97 -6.37 -0.80
N PHE A 42 -3.70 -6.21 -0.39
CA PHE A 42 -2.84 -7.30 0.12
C PHE A 42 -2.01 -6.87 1.34
N GLU A 43 -1.57 -7.82 2.15
CA GLU A 43 -0.59 -7.56 3.23
C GLU A 43 0.76 -7.14 2.62
N GLY A 44 1.42 -6.16 3.25
CA GLY A 44 2.66 -5.58 2.72
C GLY A 44 2.46 -4.64 1.53
N CYS A 45 1.22 -4.25 1.21
CA CYS A 45 1.04 -3.11 0.34
C CYS A 45 1.69 -1.85 0.93
N VAL A 46 1.98 -0.89 0.06
CA VAL A 46 2.90 0.18 0.34
C VAL A 46 2.24 1.48 -0.04
N SER A 47 2.33 2.46 0.85
CA SER A 47 1.80 3.80 0.55
C SER A 47 2.44 4.32 -0.74
N MET A 48 1.67 5.09 -1.52
CA MET A 48 2.19 5.75 -2.73
C MET A 48 3.46 6.56 -2.44
N MET A 49 3.57 7.17 -1.25
CA MET A 49 4.73 7.93 -0.83
C MET A 49 5.97 7.03 -0.63
N GLU A 50 5.79 5.83 -0.10
CA GLU A 50 6.88 4.86 0.07
C GLU A 50 7.33 4.29 -1.28
N VAL A 51 6.38 4.04 -2.21
CA VAL A 51 6.72 3.70 -3.60
C VAL A 51 7.57 4.79 -4.26
N VAL A 52 7.18 6.06 -4.09
CA VAL A 52 7.93 7.21 -4.61
C VAL A 52 9.32 7.29 -3.96
N ALA A 53 9.44 7.08 -2.65
CA ALA A 53 10.73 7.08 -1.96
C ALA A 53 11.70 6.03 -2.53
N ARG A 54 11.22 4.80 -2.75
CA ARG A 54 12.04 3.73 -3.34
C ARG A 54 12.36 3.98 -4.82
N ALA A 55 11.41 4.54 -5.57
CA ALA A 55 11.65 4.92 -6.96
C ALA A 55 12.74 6.00 -7.05
N LEU A 56 12.70 7.02 -6.19
CA LEU A 56 13.72 8.06 -6.14
C LEU A 56 15.10 7.48 -5.81
N ARG A 57 15.22 6.54 -4.88
CA ARG A 57 16.50 5.85 -4.62
C ARG A 57 17.10 5.20 -5.86
N VAL A 58 16.27 4.60 -6.70
CA VAL A 58 16.71 3.93 -7.94
C VAL A 58 17.03 4.93 -9.05
N LEU A 59 16.37 6.09 -9.06
CA LEU A 59 16.59 7.14 -10.06
C LEU A 59 17.79 8.04 -9.72
N GLU A 60 18.13 8.17 -8.44
CA GLU A 60 19.30 8.92 -8.01
C GLU A 60 20.60 8.26 -8.48
N ARG A 61 21.51 9.06 -9.05
CA ARG A 61 22.78 8.56 -9.61
C ARG A 61 23.79 8.20 -8.52
N ASP A 62 23.74 8.90 -7.40
CA ASP A 62 24.58 8.62 -6.24
C ASP A 62 23.79 7.74 -5.27
N GLU A 63 24.28 6.53 -5.05
CA GLU A 63 23.62 5.54 -4.18
C GLU A 63 23.45 6.04 -2.74
N ARG A 64 24.41 6.81 -2.23
CA ARG A 64 24.33 7.37 -0.86
C ARG A 64 23.24 8.41 -0.77
N VAL A 65 23.18 9.32 -1.74
CA VAL A 65 22.13 10.34 -1.81
C VAL A 65 20.76 9.69 -1.99
N GLY A 66 20.65 8.70 -2.87
CA GLY A 66 19.40 7.95 -3.06
C GLY A 66 18.91 7.25 -1.78
N ALA A 67 19.83 6.65 -1.02
CA ALA A 67 19.52 6.03 0.27
C ALA A 67 19.09 7.07 1.32
N GLU A 68 19.76 8.22 1.39
CA GLU A 68 19.40 9.32 2.30
C GLU A 68 18.01 9.90 1.97
N VAL A 69 17.69 10.06 0.69
CA VAL A 69 16.37 10.52 0.22
C VAL A 69 15.27 9.53 0.59
N GLU A 70 15.48 8.23 0.35
CA GLU A 70 14.53 7.20 0.76
C GLU A 70 14.29 7.23 2.28
N GLU A 71 15.37 7.23 3.07
CA GLU A 71 15.27 7.22 4.53
C GLU A 71 14.52 8.46 5.05
N ALA A 72 14.83 9.64 4.51
CA ALA A 72 14.18 10.88 4.89
C ALA A 72 12.67 10.85 4.60
N LEU A 73 12.27 10.40 3.41
CA LEU A 73 10.87 10.32 3.01
C LEU A 73 10.10 9.29 3.84
N VAL A 74 10.69 8.12 4.08
CA VAL A 74 10.09 7.08 4.93
C VAL A 74 9.95 7.57 6.37
N ARG A 75 10.94 8.30 6.89
CA ARG A 75 10.89 8.88 8.24
C ARG A 75 9.75 9.90 8.36
N VAL A 76 9.60 10.81 7.40
CA VAL A 76 8.50 11.79 7.36
C VAL A 76 7.16 11.07 7.34
N LEU A 77 7.00 10.06 6.49
CA LEU A 77 5.77 9.27 6.40
C LEU A 77 5.41 8.64 7.76
N ARG A 78 6.38 8.03 8.45
CA ARG A 78 6.17 7.44 9.78
C ARG A 78 5.71 8.48 10.81
N VAL A 79 6.32 9.65 10.80
CA VAL A 79 5.93 10.77 11.69
C VAL A 79 4.51 11.25 11.37
N MET A 80 4.18 11.43 10.09
CA MET A 80 2.83 11.83 9.67
C MET A 80 1.76 10.84 10.12
N VAL A 81 2.02 9.54 9.93
CA VAL A 81 1.12 8.47 10.37
C VAL A 81 0.99 8.47 11.90
N GLY A 82 2.10 8.67 12.62
CA GLY A 82 2.08 8.84 14.08
C GLY A 82 1.15 9.97 14.53
N PHE A 83 1.29 11.17 13.96
CA PHE A 83 0.41 12.30 14.25
C PHE A 83 -1.05 12.03 13.90
N GLN A 84 -1.32 11.42 12.75
CA GLN A 84 -2.69 11.05 12.36
C GLN A 84 -3.31 10.11 13.38
N ARG A 85 -2.53 9.17 13.91
CA ARG A 85 -2.97 8.18 14.88
C ARG A 85 -3.33 8.79 16.22
N GLU A 86 -2.56 9.78 16.68
CA GLU A 86 -2.88 10.54 17.90
C GLU A 86 -4.22 11.29 17.82
N HIS A 87 -4.65 11.65 16.61
CA HIS A 87 -5.89 12.40 16.36
C HIS A 87 -7.06 11.51 15.92
N LEU A 88 -6.85 10.19 15.81
CA LEU A 88 -7.94 9.27 15.58
C LEU A 88 -8.80 9.13 16.84
N LYS A 89 -10.12 9.21 16.67
CA LYS A 89 -11.04 8.98 17.78
C LYS A 89 -10.88 7.53 18.28
N PRO A 90 -10.65 7.31 19.59
CA PRO A 90 -10.65 5.98 20.16
C PRO A 90 -11.97 5.26 19.84
N GLY A 91 -11.88 4.01 19.38
CA GLY A 91 -13.07 3.20 19.09
C GLY A 91 -13.77 3.49 17.75
N MET A 92 -13.11 4.17 16.79
CA MET A 92 -13.59 4.21 15.41
C MET A 92 -13.71 2.79 14.83
N LYS A 93 -14.95 2.29 14.74
CA LYS A 93 -15.23 1.00 14.12
C LYS A 93 -14.92 1.06 12.63
N ALA A 94 -14.38 -0.03 12.10
CA ALA A 94 -14.21 -0.18 10.68
C ALA A 94 -15.54 0.04 9.98
N ARG A 95 -15.55 0.89 8.94
CA ARG A 95 -16.76 1.10 8.14
C ARG A 95 -17.19 -0.25 7.57
N VAL A 96 -18.40 -0.67 7.92
CA VAL A 96 -18.97 -1.94 7.42
C VAL A 96 -18.94 -1.92 5.90
N LYS A 97 -18.23 -2.89 5.30
CA LYS A 97 -18.22 -3.06 3.85
C LYS A 97 -19.67 -3.35 3.41
N MET A 98 -20.16 -2.63 2.40
CA MET A 98 -21.41 -3.03 1.75
C MET A 98 -21.17 -4.38 1.07
N LYS A 99 -21.92 -5.40 1.50
CA LYS A 99 -21.92 -6.72 0.87
C LYS A 99 -22.35 -6.62 -0.59
N LYS A 100 -21.78 -7.45 -1.45
CA LYS A 100 -22.23 -7.53 -2.84
C LYS A 100 -23.69 -8.01 -2.85
N LYS A 101 -24.49 -7.53 -3.81
CA LYS A 101 -25.94 -7.84 -3.90
C LYS A 101 -26.24 -9.36 -3.85
N LYS A 102 -25.34 -10.19 -4.37
CA LYS A 102 -25.46 -11.66 -4.33
C LYS A 102 -25.34 -12.23 -2.91
N GLU A 103 -24.42 -11.71 -2.11
CA GLU A 103 -24.21 -12.13 -0.71
C GLU A 103 -25.38 -11.71 0.19
N ARG A 104 -26.05 -10.58 -0.13
CA ARG A 104 -27.26 -10.15 0.57
C ARG A 104 -28.45 -11.08 0.33
N ARG A 105 -28.64 -11.56 -0.90
CA ARG A 105 -29.74 -12.48 -1.23
C ARG A 105 -29.63 -13.84 -0.54
N ILE A 106 -28.40 -14.34 -0.37
CA ILE A 106 -28.12 -15.60 0.34
C ILE A 106 -28.47 -15.49 1.84
N GLU A 107 -28.26 -14.32 2.46
CA GLU A 107 -28.67 -14.09 3.86
C GLU A 107 -30.16 -13.76 4.02
N GLU A 108 -30.77 -13.12 3.02
CA GLU A 108 -32.20 -12.79 3.03
C GLU A 108 -33.10 -14.00 2.68
N GLY A 109 -32.53 -15.17 2.37
CA GLY A 109 -33.28 -16.41 2.15
C GLY A 109 -34.06 -16.44 0.83
N ASP A 110 -33.63 -15.66 -0.16
CA ASP A 110 -34.16 -15.71 -1.53
C ASP A 110 -33.28 -16.66 -2.37
N ASP A 111 -33.62 -17.95 -2.37
CA ASP A 111 -33.25 -18.91 -3.43
C ASP A 111 -34.27 -18.85 -4.58
#